data_AF-A0A8H4RLJ4-F1
#
_entry.id   AF-A0A8H4RLJ4-F1
#
_cell.length_a   1.000
_cell.length_b   1.000
_cell.length_c   1.000
_cell.angle_alpha   90.00
_cell.angle_beta   90.00
_cell.angle_gamma   90.00
#
_symmetry.space_group_name_H-M   'P 1'
#
loop_
_entity.id
_entity.type
_entity.pdbx_description
1 polymer ?
#
loop_
_entity_poly.entity_id
_entity_poly.type
_entity_poly.pdbx_seq_one_letter_code
_entity_poly.pdbx_strand_id
1 'polypeptide(L)'
;MLYHSYGSVPGMEALADYVHTLEKGEKKPGWGKVVRLVFCAAFILDVGGSLNKALGGKPLPWFQISGDEVTPATPHQIFYNDLEPSVSEPYISALKPHSHPTFFSELTVAPWKVIPSTYVVCENDEAIPLHTQEGMIAMAQGVVERSFDTVERCAASHSPFISMPEWLCSVLIKAAGGEVNGVENENGNLHI
;
A
#
# COMPACT_ATOMS: atom_id res chain seq x y z
N MET A 1 -7.20 3.68 7.64
CA MET A 1 -7.33 2.47 6.81
C MET A 1 -5.96 2.11 6.29
N LEU A 2 -5.62 0.82 6.21
CA LEU A 2 -4.35 0.33 5.69
C LEU A 2 -4.60 -0.36 4.33
N TYR A 3 -3.76 -0.03 3.36
CA TYR A 3 -3.75 -0.59 2.03
C TYR A 3 -2.39 -1.24 1.78
N HIS A 4 -2.38 -2.41 1.15
CA HIS A 4 -1.17 -3.05 0.67
C HIS A 4 -1.30 -3.36 -0.82
N SER A 5 -0.28 -3.03 -1.61
CA SER A 5 -0.25 -3.35 -3.05
C SER A 5 -1.50 -2.88 -3.80
N TYR A 6 -2.09 -3.74 -4.62
CA TYR A 6 -3.39 -3.52 -5.29
C TYR A 6 -4.52 -3.18 -4.32
N GLY A 7 -4.45 -3.57 -3.05
CA GLY A 7 -5.49 -3.34 -2.05
C GLY A 7 -5.88 -1.86 -1.87
N SER A 8 -5.04 -0.92 -2.30
CA SER A 8 -5.41 0.50 -2.36
C SER A 8 -6.55 0.78 -3.35
N VAL A 9 -6.68 0.03 -4.44
CA VAL A 9 -7.73 0.24 -5.46
C VAL A 9 -9.14 0.01 -4.88
N PRO A 10 -9.52 -1.21 -4.44
CA PRO A 10 -10.83 -1.40 -3.82
C PRO A 10 -10.94 -0.66 -2.48
N GLY A 11 -9.83 -0.48 -1.76
CA GLY A 11 -9.80 0.22 -0.48
C GLY A 11 -10.11 1.72 -0.58
N MET A 12 -9.70 2.37 -1.68
CA MET A 12 -10.06 3.74 -1.99
C MET A 12 -11.50 3.83 -2.51
N GLU A 13 -11.90 2.93 -3.41
CA GLU A 13 -13.25 2.92 -3.98
C GLU A 13 -14.32 2.70 -2.90
N ALA A 14 -14.02 1.90 -1.87
CA ALA A 14 -14.88 1.73 -0.70
C ALA A 14 -15.16 3.03 0.08
N LEU A 15 -14.40 4.11 -0.18
CA LEU A 15 -14.61 5.43 0.41
C LEU A 15 -15.30 6.42 -0.55
N ALA A 16 -15.84 6.01 -1.70
CA ALA A 16 -16.48 6.91 -2.66
C ALA A 16 -17.58 7.77 -2.02
N ASP A 17 -18.57 7.13 -1.39
CA ASP A 17 -19.64 7.83 -0.69
C ASP A 17 -19.12 8.71 0.45
N TYR A 18 -18.06 8.25 1.13
CA TYR A 18 -17.40 8.96 2.22
C TYR A 18 -16.79 10.28 1.72
N VAL A 19 -16.01 10.24 0.64
CA VAL A 19 -15.37 11.42 0.07
C VAL A 19 -16.40 12.38 -0.53
N HIS A 20 -17.35 11.89 -1.34
CA HIS A 20 -18.32 12.75 -2.02
C HIS A 20 -19.18 13.60 -1.08
N THR A 21 -19.49 13.09 0.10
CA THR A 21 -20.26 13.85 1.10
C THR A 21 -19.33 14.77 1.92
N LEU A 22 -18.06 14.41 2.15
CA LEU A 22 -17.07 15.29 2.79
C LEU A 22 -16.87 16.55 1.94
N GLU A 23 -16.78 16.39 0.62
CA GLU A 23 -16.67 17.49 -0.35
C GLU A 23 -17.91 18.40 -0.34
N LYS A 24 -19.09 17.86 -0.02
CA LYS A 24 -20.33 18.64 0.16
C LYS A 24 -20.41 19.36 1.51
N GLY A 25 -19.44 19.16 2.41
CA GLY A 25 -19.45 19.71 3.77
C GLY A 25 -20.48 19.07 4.70
N GLU A 26 -21.04 17.93 4.30
CA GLU A 26 -22.04 17.19 5.07
C GLU A 26 -21.36 16.25 6.09
N LYS A 27 -22.03 16.00 7.22
CA LYS A 27 -21.56 15.07 8.25
C LYS A 27 -22.66 14.07 8.58
N LYS A 28 -22.35 12.78 8.50
CA LYS A 28 -23.23 11.70 8.98
C LYS A 28 -22.68 11.11 10.29
N PRO A 29 -23.52 10.47 11.13
CA PRO A 29 -23.03 9.77 12.31
C PRO A 29 -21.90 8.78 11.96
N GLY A 30 -20.79 8.83 12.70
CA GLY A 30 -19.62 7.99 12.47
C GLY A 30 -18.60 8.52 11.47
N TRP A 31 -18.83 9.70 10.88
CA TRP A 31 -17.87 10.33 9.96
C TRP A 31 -16.73 11.02 10.68
N GLY A 32 -15.58 11.12 10.03
CA GLY A 32 -14.32 11.52 10.67
C GLY A 32 -13.60 10.39 11.39
N LYS A 33 -14.15 9.17 11.39
CA LYS A 33 -13.49 7.98 11.96
C LYS A 33 -12.37 7.43 11.09
N VAL A 34 -12.37 7.74 9.79
CA VAL A 34 -11.21 7.51 8.92
C VAL A 34 -10.29 8.72 9.05
N VAL A 35 -9.33 8.62 9.97
CA VAL A 35 -8.43 9.71 10.33
C VAL A 35 -7.17 9.79 9.45
N ARG A 36 -6.76 8.65 8.88
CA ARG A 36 -5.58 8.53 8.03
C ARG A 36 -5.68 7.31 7.11
N LEU A 37 -5.13 7.44 5.91
CA LEU A 37 -4.89 6.34 4.99
C LEU A 37 -3.41 5.94 5.06
N VAL A 38 -3.10 4.65 5.11
CA VAL A 38 -1.73 4.15 5.09
C VAL A 38 -1.57 3.31 3.84
N PHE A 39 -0.68 3.74 2.94
CA PHE A 39 -0.34 3.05 1.70
C PHE A 39 0.97 2.31 1.93
N CYS A 40 0.91 0.99 2.11
CA CYS A 40 2.08 0.14 2.33
C CYS A 40 2.45 -0.56 1.04
N ALA A 41 3.57 -0.19 0.42
CA ALA A 41 3.97 -0.73 -0.89
C ALA A 41 2.77 -0.79 -1.86
N ALA A 42 2.00 0.30 -1.92
CA ALA A 42 0.68 0.33 -2.56
C ALA A 42 0.60 1.37 -3.67
N PHE A 43 -0.32 1.15 -4.61
CA PHE A 43 -0.52 2.08 -5.73
C PHE A 43 -1.21 3.36 -5.27
N ILE A 44 -0.68 4.51 -5.68
CA ILE A 44 -1.37 5.81 -5.59
C ILE A 44 -1.95 6.12 -6.96
N LEU A 45 -3.27 6.00 -7.09
CA LEU A 45 -3.98 6.23 -8.35
C LEU A 45 -4.98 7.38 -8.18
N ASP A 46 -5.17 8.15 -9.24
CA ASP A 46 -6.19 9.19 -9.30
C ASP A 46 -7.51 8.64 -9.93
N VAL A 47 -8.56 9.45 -9.90
CA VAL A 47 -9.84 9.18 -10.58
C VAL A 47 -9.61 8.83 -12.06
N GLY A 48 -10.28 7.79 -12.53
CA GLY A 48 -10.07 7.20 -13.86
C GLY A 48 -8.81 6.34 -13.97
N GLY A 49 -7.98 6.27 -12.92
CA GLY A 49 -6.83 5.38 -12.84
C GLY A 49 -7.25 3.94 -12.57
N SER A 50 -6.48 2.99 -13.11
CA SER A 50 -6.60 1.56 -12.85
C SER A 50 -5.21 0.92 -12.77
N LEU A 51 -5.09 -0.29 -12.22
CA LEU A 51 -3.80 -0.98 -12.16
C LEU A 51 -3.23 -1.20 -13.56
N ASN A 52 -4.06 -1.60 -14.54
CA ASN A 52 -3.61 -1.78 -15.92
C ASN A 52 -3.04 -0.47 -16.51
N LYS A 53 -3.67 0.67 -16.27
CA LYS A 53 -3.15 1.97 -16.73
C LYS A 53 -1.82 2.32 -16.04
N ALA A 54 -1.71 2.07 -14.73
CA ALA A 54 -0.49 2.30 -13.98
C ALA A 54 0.69 1.45 -14.48
N LEU A 55 0.41 0.25 -15.00
CA LEU A 55 1.40 -0.64 -15.63
C LEU A 55 1.65 -0.33 -17.11
N GLY A 56 1.15 0.80 -17.64
CA GLY A 56 1.32 1.17 -19.05
C GLY A 56 0.55 0.29 -20.04
N GLY A 57 -0.51 -0.38 -19.57
CA GLY A 57 -1.38 -1.22 -20.38
C GLY A 57 -0.77 -2.56 -20.80
N LYS A 58 0.34 -2.97 -20.17
CA LYS A 58 1.04 -4.23 -20.49
C LYS A 58 1.24 -5.06 -19.22
N PRO A 59 1.02 -6.39 -19.29
CA PRO A 59 1.40 -7.30 -18.22
C PRO A 59 2.90 -7.16 -17.87
N LEU A 60 3.23 -7.27 -16.58
CA LEU A 60 4.61 -7.34 -16.15
C LEU A 60 5.22 -8.71 -16.51
N PRO A 61 6.55 -8.81 -16.70
CA PRO A 61 7.20 -10.07 -17.08
C PRO A 61 6.98 -11.23 -16.11
N TRP A 62 6.68 -10.93 -14.84
CA TRP A 62 6.40 -11.93 -13.80
C TRP A 62 4.92 -12.33 -13.72
N PHE A 63 4.03 -11.78 -14.56
CA PHE A 63 2.63 -12.20 -14.60
C PHE A 63 2.46 -13.47 -15.42
N GLN A 64 1.86 -14.50 -14.82
CA GLN A 64 1.34 -15.67 -15.51
C GLN A 64 -0.17 -15.55 -15.60
N ILE A 65 -0.67 -15.14 -16.76
CA ILE A 65 -2.10 -14.92 -16.99
C ILE A 65 -2.70 -16.16 -17.66
N SER A 66 -3.79 -16.67 -17.09
CA SER A 66 -4.56 -17.80 -17.63
C SER A 66 -6.05 -17.51 -17.47
N GLY A 67 -6.73 -17.16 -18.58
CA GLY A 67 -8.11 -16.68 -18.52
C GLY A 67 -8.23 -15.41 -17.67
N ASP A 68 -9.08 -15.46 -16.65
CA ASP A 68 -9.35 -14.34 -15.72
C ASP A 68 -8.44 -14.36 -14.48
N GLU A 69 -7.43 -15.23 -14.45
CA GLU A 69 -6.53 -15.39 -13.32
C GLU A 69 -5.11 -14.88 -13.65
N VAL A 70 -4.44 -14.29 -12.67
CA VAL A 70 -3.01 -13.97 -12.72
C VAL A 70 -2.29 -14.48 -11.48
N THR A 71 -1.18 -15.19 -11.71
CA THR A 71 -0.26 -15.67 -10.67
C THR A 71 1.16 -15.12 -10.88
N PRO A 72 1.98 -15.02 -9.83
CA PRO A 72 3.38 -14.62 -9.96
C PRO A 72 4.27 -15.76 -10.47
N ALA A 73 5.12 -15.49 -11.47
CA ALA A 73 6.11 -16.45 -11.97
C ALA A 73 7.26 -16.68 -10.97
N THR A 74 7.64 -15.65 -10.22
CA THR A 74 8.80 -15.64 -9.32
C THR A 74 8.42 -15.03 -7.95
N PRO A 75 7.45 -15.62 -7.22
CA PRO A 75 6.86 -15.02 -6.02
C PRO A 75 7.88 -14.71 -4.91
N HIS A 76 8.90 -15.55 -4.74
CA HIS A 76 9.98 -15.29 -3.78
C HIS A 76 10.71 -13.98 -4.11
N GLN A 77 11.22 -13.86 -5.34
CA GLN A 77 11.94 -12.67 -5.79
C GLN A 77 11.08 -11.40 -5.76
N ILE A 78 9.80 -11.52 -6.14
CA ILE A 78 8.92 -10.35 -6.27
C ILE A 78 8.37 -9.89 -4.92
N PHE A 79 7.99 -10.81 -4.02
CA PHE A 79 7.26 -10.48 -2.81
C PHE A 79 8.02 -10.67 -1.49
N TYR A 80 9.12 -11.43 -1.51
CA TYR A 80 9.78 -11.97 -0.32
C TYR A 80 11.32 -12.05 -0.44
N ASN A 81 11.94 -11.22 -1.28
CA ASN A 81 13.39 -11.32 -1.59
C ASN A 81 14.33 -10.97 -0.42
N ASP A 82 13.77 -10.44 0.67
CA ASP A 82 14.43 -10.12 1.93
C ASP A 82 14.33 -11.27 2.96
N LEU A 83 13.65 -12.37 2.61
CA LEU A 83 13.48 -13.54 3.45
C LEU A 83 14.30 -14.71 2.92
N GLU A 84 14.77 -15.58 3.80
CA GLU A 84 15.29 -16.88 3.40
C GLU A 84 14.19 -17.71 2.71
N PRO A 85 14.51 -18.53 1.68
CA PRO A 85 13.51 -19.33 0.97
C PRO A 85 12.63 -20.17 1.89
N SER A 86 13.23 -20.81 2.90
CA SER A 86 12.52 -21.64 3.89
C SER A 86 11.51 -20.85 4.74
N VAL A 87 11.74 -19.55 4.95
CA VAL A 87 10.82 -18.66 5.67
C VAL A 87 9.68 -18.22 4.75
N SER A 88 9.97 -17.94 3.49
CA SER A 88 8.96 -17.49 2.51
C SER A 88 8.03 -18.60 2.01
N GLU A 89 8.48 -19.86 2.04
CA GLU A 89 7.78 -21.01 1.45
C GLU A 89 6.31 -21.18 1.90
N PRO A 90 5.98 -21.06 3.21
CA PRO A 90 4.58 -21.16 3.65
C PRO A 90 3.70 -20.04 3.10
N TYR A 91 4.25 -18.82 2.95
CA TYR A 91 3.52 -17.67 2.41
C TYR A 91 3.32 -17.79 0.90
N ILE A 92 4.33 -18.28 0.18
CA ILE A 92 4.24 -18.59 -1.25
C ILE A 92 3.19 -19.67 -1.49
N SER A 93 3.21 -20.74 -0.69
CA SER A 93 2.24 -21.84 -0.77
C SER A 93 0.79 -21.39 -0.47
N ALA A 94 0.62 -20.31 0.29
CA ALA A 94 -0.69 -19.75 0.61
C ALA A 94 -1.24 -18.81 -0.49
N LEU A 95 -0.41 -18.37 -1.45
CA LEU A 95 -0.84 -17.50 -2.54
C LEU A 95 -1.98 -18.13 -3.34
N LYS A 96 -2.91 -17.27 -3.77
CA LYS A 96 -4.03 -17.62 -4.65
C LYS A 96 -3.96 -16.79 -5.92
N PRO A 97 -4.53 -17.27 -7.03
CA PRO A 97 -4.66 -16.47 -8.23
C PRO A 97 -5.43 -15.18 -7.94
N HIS A 98 -4.96 -14.07 -8.51
CA HIS A 98 -5.65 -12.78 -8.48
C HIS A 98 -6.58 -12.67 -9.69
N SER A 99 -7.75 -12.05 -9.54
CA SER A 99 -8.68 -11.83 -10.65
C SER A 99 -8.17 -10.75 -11.63
N HIS A 100 -7.65 -11.15 -12.77
CA HIS A 100 -7.09 -10.27 -13.80
C HIS A 100 -8.08 -9.18 -14.30
N PRO A 101 -9.40 -9.43 -14.45
CA PRO A 101 -10.37 -8.38 -14.81
C PRO A 101 -10.36 -7.16 -13.87
N THR A 102 -9.98 -7.34 -12.60
CA THR A 102 -9.92 -6.22 -11.64
C THR A 102 -8.85 -5.18 -11.99
N PHE A 103 -7.87 -5.53 -12.82
CA PHE A 103 -6.82 -4.59 -13.23
C PHE A 103 -7.37 -3.44 -14.08
N PHE A 104 -8.55 -3.66 -14.69
CA PHE A 104 -9.23 -2.70 -15.56
C PHE A 104 -10.27 -1.86 -14.82
N SER A 105 -10.55 -2.15 -13.54
CA SER A 105 -11.46 -1.35 -12.73
C SER A 105 -10.87 0.03 -12.48
N GLU A 106 -11.59 1.07 -12.93
CA GLU A 106 -11.18 2.46 -12.77
C GLU A 106 -11.74 3.02 -11.46
N LEU A 107 -10.91 3.81 -10.76
CA LEU A 107 -11.34 4.53 -9.57
C LEU A 107 -12.31 5.65 -9.93
N THR A 108 -13.37 5.80 -9.14
CA THR A 108 -14.27 6.96 -9.23
C THR A 108 -13.91 8.06 -8.24
N VAL A 109 -13.04 7.74 -7.27
CA VAL A 109 -12.65 8.62 -6.17
C VAL A 109 -11.15 8.52 -5.89
N ALA A 110 -10.55 9.60 -5.41
CA ALA A 110 -9.16 9.65 -4.95
C ALA A 110 -9.09 10.17 -3.49
N PRO A 111 -9.38 9.31 -2.48
CA PRO A 111 -9.50 9.74 -1.08
C PRO A 111 -8.22 10.38 -0.50
N TRP A 112 -7.05 10.02 -1.03
CA TRP A 112 -5.75 10.60 -0.62
C TRP A 112 -5.65 12.11 -0.89
N LYS A 113 -6.54 12.69 -1.72
CA LYS A 113 -6.61 14.14 -1.95
C LYS A 113 -7.24 14.91 -0.79
N VAL A 114 -8.05 14.24 0.04
CA VAL A 114 -8.84 14.90 1.10
C VAL A 114 -8.59 14.31 2.49
N ILE A 115 -8.09 13.08 2.58
CA ILE A 115 -7.74 12.41 3.84
C ILE A 115 -6.21 12.41 3.99
N PRO A 116 -5.65 12.85 5.14
CA PRO A 116 -4.23 12.73 5.43
C PRO A 116 -3.73 11.30 5.20
N SER A 117 -2.52 11.16 4.69
CA SER A 117 -2.04 9.87 4.20
C SER A 117 -0.59 9.65 4.59
N THR A 118 -0.26 8.41 4.97
CA THR A 118 1.12 7.95 5.16
C THR A 118 1.47 7.00 4.03
N TYR A 119 2.67 7.14 3.47
CA TYR A 119 3.23 6.11 2.60
C TYR A 119 4.29 5.31 3.36
N VAL A 120 4.23 3.98 3.29
CA VAL A 120 5.27 3.07 3.77
C VAL A 120 6.02 2.56 2.54
N VAL A 121 7.24 3.07 2.37
CA VAL A 121 8.17 2.68 1.32
C VAL A 121 8.90 1.43 1.74
N CYS A 122 8.92 0.45 0.84
CA CYS A 122 9.72 -0.77 0.99
C CYS A 122 10.85 -0.71 -0.04
N GLU A 123 12.09 -0.52 0.43
CA GLU A 123 13.24 -0.19 -0.44
C GLU A 123 13.68 -1.35 -1.33
N ASN A 124 13.42 -2.60 -0.90
CA ASN A 124 13.74 -3.82 -1.64
C ASN A 124 12.51 -4.43 -2.36
N ASP A 125 11.45 -3.65 -2.55
CA ASP A 125 10.25 -4.09 -3.26
C ASP A 125 10.51 -4.25 -4.77
N GLU A 126 10.31 -5.47 -5.28
CA GLU A 126 10.45 -5.82 -6.69
C GLU A 126 9.10 -5.89 -7.43
N ALA A 127 7.98 -5.82 -6.71
CA ALA A 127 6.65 -5.70 -7.30
C ALA A 127 6.34 -4.24 -7.66
N ILE A 128 6.69 -3.30 -6.78
CA ILE A 128 6.65 -1.86 -7.01
C ILE A 128 8.04 -1.28 -6.70
N PRO A 129 8.94 -1.20 -7.70
CA PRO A 129 10.30 -0.71 -7.48
C PRO A 129 10.36 0.65 -6.78
N LEU A 130 11.42 0.88 -5.98
CA LEU A 130 11.61 2.10 -5.18
C LEU A 130 11.33 3.39 -5.97
N HIS A 131 11.92 3.53 -7.17
CA HIS A 131 11.73 4.71 -8.00
C HIS A 131 10.25 4.93 -8.43
N THR A 132 9.49 3.84 -8.59
CA THR A 132 8.06 3.89 -8.89
C THR A 132 7.27 4.34 -7.67
N GLN A 133 7.59 3.82 -6.48
CA GLN A 133 6.97 4.27 -5.22
C GLN A 133 7.20 5.77 -5.01
N GLU A 134 8.46 6.23 -5.13
CA GLU A 134 8.83 7.64 -4.99
C GLU A 134 8.20 8.52 -6.07
N GLY A 135 8.15 8.05 -7.31
CA GLY A 135 7.47 8.75 -8.40
C GLY A 135 5.98 8.93 -8.14
N MET A 136 5.30 7.92 -7.60
CA MET A 136 3.89 8.02 -7.22
C MET A 136 3.67 9.03 -6.08
N ILE A 137 4.53 9.04 -5.06
CA ILE A 137 4.47 10.01 -3.95
C ILE A 137 4.66 11.43 -4.49
N ALA A 138 5.70 11.66 -5.29
CA ALA A 138 6.01 12.97 -5.86
C ALA A 138 4.89 13.47 -6.78
N MET A 139 4.30 12.59 -7.59
CA MET A 139 3.14 12.91 -8.43
C MET A 139 1.96 13.35 -7.56
N ALA A 140 1.62 12.59 -6.51
CA ALA A 140 0.51 12.92 -5.63
C ALA A 140 0.70 14.27 -4.93
N GLN A 141 1.91 14.52 -4.41
CA GLN A 141 2.28 15.80 -3.79
C GLN A 141 2.25 16.97 -4.79
N GLY A 142 2.56 16.72 -6.06
CA GLY A 142 2.40 17.70 -7.14
C GLY A 142 0.94 18.06 -7.46
N VAL A 143 0.00 17.14 -7.20
CA VAL A 143 -1.45 17.37 -7.37
C VAL A 143 -2.05 18.02 -6.12
N VAL A 144 -1.70 17.51 -4.94
CA VAL A 144 -2.12 18.03 -3.63
C VAL A 144 -0.91 18.07 -2.72
N GLU A 145 -0.38 19.27 -2.46
CA GLU A 145 0.85 19.49 -1.67
C GLU A 145 0.83 18.82 -0.29
N ARG A 146 -0.35 18.74 0.34
CA ARG A 146 -0.56 18.12 1.65
C ARG A 146 -0.82 16.61 1.62
N SER A 147 -0.86 15.99 0.45
CA SER A 147 -1.01 14.54 0.35
C SER A 147 0.29 13.85 0.76
N PHE A 148 0.18 12.65 1.33
CA PHE A 148 1.33 11.88 1.81
C PHE A 148 2.25 12.72 2.72
N ASP A 149 1.64 13.36 3.73
CA ASP A 149 2.30 14.23 4.71
C ASP A 149 3.27 13.47 5.63
N THR A 150 3.27 12.15 5.55
CA THR A 150 4.22 11.28 6.25
C THR A 150 4.71 10.19 5.28
N VAL A 151 6.02 9.98 5.23
CA VAL A 151 6.64 8.89 4.48
C VAL A 151 7.57 8.14 5.44
N GLU A 152 7.28 6.86 5.65
CA GLU A 152 8.05 5.94 6.48
C GLU A 152 8.77 4.96 5.55
N ARG A 153 10.00 4.58 5.89
CA ARG A 153 10.86 3.76 5.00
C ARG A 153 11.45 2.58 5.75
N CYS A 154 11.51 1.43 5.07
CA CYS A 154 12.14 0.23 5.59
C CYS A 154 12.85 -0.54 4.47
N ALA A 155 13.81 -1.37 4.86
CA ALA A 155 14.56 -2.25 3.95
C ALA A 155 13.81 -3.54 3.58
N ALA A 156 12.49 -3.61 3.82
CA ALA A 156 11.71 -4.78 3.47
C ALA A 156 11.51 -4.91 1.95
N SER A 157 11.20 -6.12 1.51
CA SER A 157 10.61 -6.38 0.20
C SER A 157 9.13 -5.97 0.18
N HIS A 158 8.32 -6.52 -0.73
CA HIS A 158 6.91 -6.15 -0.88
C HIS A 158 6.05 -6.42 0.37
N SER A 159 6.50 -7.26 1.31
CA SER A 159 5.69 -7.77 2.42
C SER A 159 6.28 -7.45 3.81
N PRO A 160 6.36 -6.16 4.21
CA PRO A 160 6.97 -5.75 5.49
C PRO A 160 6.25 -6.29 6.73
N PHE A 161 4.99 -6.70 6.61
CA PHE A 161 4.24 -7.36 7.69
C PHE A 161 4.71 -8.79 7.98
N ILE A 162 5.64 -9.34 7.18
CA ILE A 162 6.31 -10.61 7.44
C ILE A 162 7.74 -10.39 7.91
N SER A 163 8.52 -9.59 7.18
CA SER A 163 9.95 -9.41 7.47
C SER A 163 10.24 -8.39 8.58
N MET A 164 9.37 -7.39 8.77
CA MET A 164 9.55 -6.31 9.76
C MET A 164 8.24 -5.98 10.50
N PRO A 165 7.54 -6.97 11.10
CA PRO A 165 6.19 -6.77 11.64
C PRO A 165 6.13 -5.79 12.82
N GLU A 166 7.12 -5.80 13.72
CA GLU A 166 7.16 -4.87 14.86
C GLU A 166 7.36 -3.43 14.40
N TRP A 167 8.23 -3.23 13.40
CA TRP A 167 8.46 -1.92 12.81
C TRP A 167 7.18 -1.41 12.14
N LEU A 168 6.55 -2.23 11.29
CA LEU A 168 5.30 -1.84 10.64
C LEU A 168 4.20 -1.55 11.66
N CYS A 169 4.08 -2.36 12.73
CA CYS A 169 3.14 -2.11 13.82
C CYS A 169 3.38 -0.73 14.46
N SER A 170 4.64 -0.37 14.72
CA SER A 170 4.98 0.95 15.27
C SER A 170 4.53 2.10 14.34
N VAL A 171 4.73 1.96 13.04
CA VAL A 171 4.29 2.94 12.03
C VAL A 171 2.77 3.07 12.03
N LEU A 172 2.04 1.95 12.11
CA LEU A 172 0.58 1.95 12.13
C LEU A 172 0.01 2.58 13.41
N ILE A 173 0.64 2.35 14.56
CA ILE A 173 0.28 3.00 15.84
C ILE A 173 0.45 4.51 15.73
N LYS A 174 1.60 4.99 15.21
CA LYS A 174 1.84 6.42 14.97
C LYS A 174 0.82 7.01 14.02
N ALA A 175 0.53 6.33 12.90
CA ALA A 175 -0.47 6.78 11.92
C ALA A 175 -1.89 6.88 12.51
N ALA A 176 -2.20 6.06 13.51
CA ALA A 176 -3.46 6.12 14.26
C ALA A 176 -3.49 7.23 15.35
N GLY A 177 -2.40 7.97 15.54
CA GLY A 177 -2.25 9.00 16.57
C GLY A 177 -1.88 8.46 17.96
N GLY A 178 -1.45 7.19 18.03
CA GLY A 178 -0.96 6.59 19.26
C GLY A 178 0.51 6.89 19.52
N GLU A 179 0.92 6.79 20.79
CA GLU A 179 2.32 6.85 21.20
C GLU A 179 2.96 5.47 21.10
N VAL A 180 4.14 5.39 20.50
CA VAL A 180 4.96 4.17 20.50
C VAL A 180 5.89 4.26 21.69
N ASN A 181 5.56 3.54 22.77
CA ASN A 181 6.51 3.29 23.84
C ASN A 181 7.59 2.36 23.29
N GLY A 182 8.86 2.75 23.42
CA GLY A 182 9.98 2.00 22.84
C GLY A 182 9.90 0.51 23.15
N VAL A 183 9.98 -0.31 22.11
CA VAL A 183 10.19 -1.74 22.28
C VAL A 183 11.63 -1.88 22.76
N GLU A 184 11.81 -2.22 24.04
CA GLU A 184 13.11 -2.63 24.55
C GLU A 184 13.58 -3.82 23.71
N ASN A 185 14.68 -3.66 22.99
CA ASN A 185 15.43 -4.81 22.51
C ASN A 185 15.98 -5.58 23.73
N GLU A 186 16.34 -6.84 23.54
CA GLU A 186 16.92 -7.72 24.58
C GLU A 186 18.21 -7.16 25.23
N ASN A 187 18.69 -6.00 24.74
CA ASN A 187 19.88 -5.28 25.18
C ASN A 187 19.58 -3.90 25.79
N GLY A 188 18.31 -3.53 26.03
CA GLY A 188 17.92 -2.34 26.80
C GLY A 188 18.26 -0.97 26.18
N ASN A 189 18.49 -0.86 24.87
CA ASN A 189 18.81 0.41 24.22
C ASN A 189 17.65 0.92 23.35
N LEU A 190 17.10 2.08 23.72
CA LEU A 190 16.21 2.89 22.89
C LEU A 190 17.01 3.60 21.80
N HIS A 191 16.64 3.38 20.54
CA HIS A 191 16.97 4.33 19.47
C HIS A 191 15.74 5.21 19.21
N ILE A 192 15.92 6.50 19.53
CA ILE A 192 15.05 7.62 19.14
C ILE A 192 15.41 8.11 17.74
#